data_AF-H0TW58-F1
#
_entry.id   AF-H0TW58-F1
#
_cell.length_a   1.000
_cell.length_b   1.000
_cell.length_c   1.000
_cell.angle_alpha   90.00
_cell.angle_beta   90.00
_cell.angle_gamma   90.00
#
_symmetry.space_group_name_H-M   'P 1'
#
loop_
_entity.id
_entity.type
_entity.pdbx_description
1 polymer ?
#
loop_
_entity_poly.entity_id
_entity_poly.type
_entity_poly.pdbx_seq_one_letter_code
_entity_poly.pdbx_strand_id
1 'polypeptide(L)'
;MVTPTAKRKAVAHLIGVHGMSERRGCKAIGCCRMTIRYQTSRVDDAELRQRMWAIAHERRRFGYRRLHVLLKREAIWSITRSCSGSIARSG
;
A
#
# COMPACT_ATOMS: atom_id res chain seq x y z
N MET A 1 10.76 2.67 -24.13
CA MET A 1 10.51 3.27 -22.80
C MET A 1 10.13 2.16 -21.83
N VAL A 2 10.85 2.00 -20.70
CA VAL A 2 10.65 0.86 -19.77
C VAL A 2 9.67 1.26 -18.65
N THR A 3 8.67 0.42 -18.38
CA THR A 3 7.68 0.68 -17.34
C THR A 3 8.28 0.57 -15.92
N PRO A 4 7.79 1.32 -14.93
CA PRO A 4 8.28 1.25 -13.55
C PRO A 4 8.17 -0.16 -12.94
N THR A 5 7.16 -0.93 -13.35
CA THR A 5 6.96 -2.33 -12.95
C THR A 5 8.04 -3.25 -13.51
N ALA A 6 8.43 -3.09 -14.77
CA ALA A 6 9.52 -3.85 -15.37
C ALA A 6 10.87 -3.54 -14.69
N LYS A 7 11.13 -2.27 -14.36
CA LYS A 7 12.33 -1.87 -13.60
C LYS A 7 12.38 -2.53 -12.21
N ARG A 8 11.25 -2.59 -11.49
CA ARG A 8 11.17 -3.28 -10.17
C ARG A 8 11.47 -4.76 -10.28
N LYS A 9 10.88 -5.46 -11.26
CA LYS A 9 11.12 -6.89 -11.49
C LYS A 9 12.59 -7.17 -11.80
N ALA A 10 13.19 -6.34 -12.65
CA ALA A 10 14.59 -6.50 -13.01
C ALA A 10 15.53 -6.27 -11.82
N VAL A 11 15.25 -5.31 -10.93
CA VAL A 11 16.06 -5.15 -9.71
C VAL A 11 15.84 -6.30 -8.72
N ALA A 12 14.61 -6.78 -8.56
CA ALA A 12 14.34 -7.96 -7.72
C ALA A 12 15.11 -9.20 -8.23
N HIS A 13 15.20 -9.37 -9.55
CA HIS A 13 16.01 -10.42 -10.17
C HIS A 13 17.50 -10.27 -9.88
N LEU A 14 18.06 -9.05 -9.99
CA LEU A 14 19.47 -8.79 -9.66
C LEU A 14 19.79 -9.06 -8.19
N ILE A 15 18.88 -8.76 -7.27
CA ILE A 15 19.07 -9.02 -5.84
C ILE A 15 18.97 -10.52 -5.56
N GLY A 16 17.93 -11.19 -6.05
CA GLY A 16 17.65 -12.59 -5.75
C GLY A 16 18.58 -13.59 -6.45
N VAL A 17 18.95 -13.32 -7.70
CA VAL A 17 19.76 -14.26 -8.53
C VAL A 17 21.25 -13.96 -8.46
N HIS A 18 21.65 -12.69 -8.30
CA HIS A 18 23.05 -12.29 -8.29
C HIS A 18 23.55 -11.84 -6.91
N GLY A 19 22.74 -11.96 -5.85
CA GLY A 19 23.13 -11.58 -4.49
C GLY A 19 23.48 -10.09 -4.34
N MET A 20 23.04 -9.24 -5.28
CA MET A 20 23.41 -7.83 -5.27
C MET A 20 22.62 -7.08 -4.20
N SER A 21 23.27 -6.13 -3.51
CA SER A 21 22.56 -5.19 -2.65
C SER A 21 21.55 -4.35 -3.46
N GLU A 22 20.43 -3.97 -2.84
CA GLU A 22 19.42 -3.06 -3.41
C GLU A 22 20.07 -1.82 -4.06
N ARG A 23 21.10 -1.26 -3.42
CA ARG A 23 21.84 -0.08 -3.92
C ARG A 23 22.53 -0.34 -5.27
N ARG A 24 23.18 -1.50 -5.43
CA ARG A 24 23.87 -1.88 -6.67
C ARG A 24 22.86 -2.22 -7.78
N GLY A 25 21.78 -2.94 -7.44
CA GLY A 25 20.70 -3.24 -8.37
C GLY A 25 20.02 -1.97 -8.93
N CYS A 26 19.69 -1.01 -8.05
CA CYS A 26 19.13 0.28 -8.47
C CYS A 26 20.05 1.07 -9.40
N LYS A 27 21.35 1.09 -9.11
CA LYS A 27 22.35 1.82 -9.92
C LYS A 27 22.50 1.19 -11.31
N ALA A 28 22.48 -0.13 -11.40
CA ALA A 28 22.57 -0.86 -12.67
C ALA A 28 21.37 -0.61 -13.60
N ILE A 29 20.16 -0.46 -13.03
CA ILE A 29 18.92 -0.26 -13.80
C ILE A 29 18.57 1.22 -14.01
N GLY A 30 19.23 2.13 -13.31
CA GLY A 30 18.93 3.56 -13.35
C GLY A 30 17.55 3.87 -12.75
N CYS A 31 17.24 3.30 -11.59
CA CYS A 31 15.99 3.56 -10.87
C CYS A 31 16.24 4.10 -9.45
N CYS A 32 15.33 4.94 -8.96
CA CYS A 32 15.40 5.47 -7.61
C CYS A 32 15.01 4.39 -6.59
N ARG A 33 15.75 4.30 -5.48
CA ARG A 33 15.48 3.36 -4.38
C ARG A 33 14.06 3.50 -3.81
N MET A 34 13.53 4.73 -3.76
CA MET A 34 12.16 5.00 -3.35
C MET A 34 11.13 4.22 -4.17
N THR A 35 11.37 4.06 -5.48
CA THR A 35 10.47 3.34 -6.37
C THR A 35 10.45 1.84 -6.05
N ILE A 36 11.56 1.27 -5.58
CA ILE A 36 11.66 -0.16 -5.22
C ILE A 36 11.05 -0.43 -3.85
N ARG A 37 11.32 0.47 -2.90
CA ARG A 37 10.76 0.39 -1.54
C ARG A 37 9.28 0.66 -1.49
N TYR A 38 8.74 1.35 -2.49
CA TYR A 38 7.30 1.59 -2.60
C TYR A 38 6.56 0.28 -2.83
N GLN A 39 6.04 -0.28 -1.74
CA GLN A 39 5.09 -1.36 -1.76
C GLN A 39 3.68 -0.78 -1.76
N THR A 40 2.91 -1.10 -2.79
CA THR A 40 1.48 -0.81 -2.78
C THR A 40 0.81 -1.73 -1.78
N SER A 41 0.56 -1.24 -0.57
CA SER A 41 -0.38 -1.90 0.34
C SER A 41 -1.78 -1.62 -0.20
N ARG A 42 -2.24 -2.49 -1.11
CA ARG A 42 -3.66 -2.57 -1.45
C ARG A 42 -4.28 -3.53 -0.44
N VAL A 43 -4.56 -3.02 0.76
CA VAL A 43 -5.61 -3.64 1.55
C VAL A 43 -6.87 -3.45 0.71
N ASP A 44 -7.62 -4.52 0.46
CA ASP A 44 -8.86 -4.45 -0.29
C ASP A 44 -9.88 -3.64 0.52
N ASP A 45 -9.77 -2.31 0.45
CA ASP A 45 -10.66 -1.33 1.07
C ASP A 45 -12.05 -1.32 0.42
N ALA A 46 -12.42 -2.38 -0.31
CA ALA A 46 -13.71 -2.53 -0.95
C ALA A 46 -14.83 -2.47 0.09
N GLU A 47 -14.66 -3.17 1.21
CA GLU A 47 -15.61 -3.14 2.32
C GLU A 47 -15.71 -1.74 2.94
N LEU A 48 -14.57 -1.07 3.15
CA LEU A 48 -14.54 0.31 3.65
C LEU A 48 -15.25 1.27 2.70
N ARG A 49 -15.04 1.15 1.39
CA ARG A 49 -15.72 1.98 0.38
C ARG A 49 -17.22 1.72 0.34
N GLN A 50 -17.65 0.45 0.40
CA GLN A 50 -19.08 0.12 0.44
C GLN A 50 -19.76 0.69 1.68
N ARG A 51 -19.10 0.63 2.84
CA ARG A 51 -19.58 1.22 4.10
C ARG A 51 -19.64 2.75 4.03
N MET A 52 -18.63 3.39 3.45
CA MET A 52 -18.67 4.83 3.18
C MET A 52 -19.87 5.22 2.30
N TRP A 53 -20.14 4.43 1.25
CA TRP A 53 -21.27 4.64 0.35
C TRP A 53 -22.60 4.47 1.07
N ALA A 54 -22.77 3.40 1.86
CA ALA A 54 -23.99 3.15 2.63
C ALA A 54 -24.34 4.32 3.57
N ILE A 55 -23.36 4.81 4.34
CA ILE A 55 -23.55 5.93 5.27
C ILE A 55 -23.85 7.23 4.50
N ALA A 56 -23.17 7.46 3.37
CA ALA A 56 -23.41 8.63 2.53
C ALA A 56 -24.82 8.62 1.91
N HIS A 57 -25.35 7.44 1.58
CA HIS A 57 -26.68 7.27 1.01
C HIS A 57 -27.78 7.45 2.05
N GLU A 58 -27.59 6.89 3.25
CA GLU A 58 -28.55 7.00 4.36
C GLU A 58 -28.62 8.43 4.93
N ARG A 59 -27.48 9.16 4.92
CA ARG A 59 -27.35 10.49 5.55
C ARG A 59 -26.69 11.48 4.61
N ARG A 60 -27.37 11.82 3.50
CA ARG A 60 -26.90 12.68 2.39
C ARG A 60 -26.33 14.06 2.79
N ARG A 61 -26.65 14.56 4.00
CA ARG A 61 -26.20 15.87 4.53
C ARG A 61 -24.92 15.81 5.37
N PHE A 62 -24.32 14.64 5.54
CA PHE A 62 -23.09 14.49 6.33
C PHE A 62 -21.85 14.68 5.46
N GLY A 63 -21.02 15.67 5.80
CA GLY A 63 -19.70 15.83 5.21
C GLY A 63 -18.68 14.79 5.72
N TYR A 64 -17.53 14.72 5.06
CA TYR A 64 -16.46 13.74 5.32
C TYR A 64 -16.05 13.63 6.79
N ARG A 65 -16.12 14.74 7.54
CA ARG A 65 -15.73 14.81 8.96
C ARG A 65 -16.66 14.03 9.88
N ARG A 66 -17.97 14.03 9.60
CA ARG A 66 -18.96 13.24 10.36
C ARG A 66 -18.94 11.76 9.95
N LEU A 67 -18.73 11.50 8.66
CA LEU A 67 -18.55 10.14 8.12
C LEU A 67 -17.36 9.45 8.81
N HIS A 68 -16.23 10.15 8.97
CA HIS A 68 -15.04 9.63 9.63
C HIS A 68 -15.30 9.22 11.09
N VAL A 69 -16.10 9.98 11.84
CA VAL A 69 -16.44 9.66 13.24
C VAL A 69 -17.32 8.41 13.32
N LEU A 70 -18.28 8.26 12.40
CA LEU A 70 -19.14 7.07 12.33
C LEU A 70 -18.32 5.81 11.99
N LEU A 71 -17.47 5.90 10.96
CA LEU A 71 -16.55 4.81 10.57
C LEU A 71 -15.56 4.43 11.67
N LYS A 72 -15.14 5.40 12.49
CA LYS A 72 -14.27 5.15 13.65
C LYS A 72 -15.01 4.45 14.80
N ARG A 73 -16.31 4.70 14.96
CA ARG A 73 -17.17 4.04 15.95
C ARG A 73 -17.54 2.61 15.56
N GLU A 74 -17.76 2.36 14.27
CA GLU A 74 -18.02 1.01 13.74
C GLU A 74 -16.78 0.11 13.72
N ALA A 75 -15.61 0.58 14.20
CA ALA A 75 -14.32 -0.12 14.23
C ALA A 75 -13.76 -0.56 12.86
N ILE A 76 -14.42 -0.22 11.75
CA ILE A 76 -13.99 -0.52 10.37
C ILE A 76 -12.65 0.18 10.04
N TRP A 77 -12.32 1.27 10.74
CA TRP A 77 -11.01 1.94 10.63
C TRP A 77 -9.83 1.11 11.18
N SER A 78 -10.07 -0.03 11.85
CA SER A 78 -9.01 -0.94 12.28
C SER A 78 -8.49 -1.83 11.12
N ILE A 79 -9.28 -2.00 10.06
CA ILE A 79 -8.90 -2.77 8.87
C ILE A 79 -7.75 -2.07 8.10
N THR A 80 -7.69 -0.74 8.13
CA THR A 80 -6.55 0.00 7.55
C THR A 80 -5.29 -0.06 8.43
N ARG A 81 -5.39 -0.50 9.70
CA ARG A 81 -4.25 -0.67 10.62
C ARG A 81 -3.70 -2.10 10.69
N SER A 82 -4.43 -3.11 10.20
CA SER A 82 -4.01 -4.51 10.32
C SER A 82 -2.80 -4.91 9.44
N CYS A 83 -2.29 -4.00 8.60
CA CYS A 83 -1.12 -4.27 7.75
C CYS A 83 0.20 -3.63 8.20
N SER A 84 0.31 -3.05 9.40
CA SER A 84 1.63 -2.67 9.95
C SER A 84 2.39 -3.84 10.62
N GLY A 85 1.87 -5.07 10.56
CA GLY A 85 2.32 -6.20 11.40
C GLY A 85 3.20 -7.27 10.75
N SER A 86 3.47 -7.26 9.44
CA SER A 86 4.13 -8.42 8.78
C SER A 86 5.62 -8.24 8.47
N ILE A 87 6.29 -7.20 8.99
CA ILE A 87 7.76 -7.05 8.92
C ILE A 87 8.37 -7.08 10.33
N ALA A 88 8.01 -8.08 11.12
CA ALA A 88 8.67 -8.35 12.39
C ALA A 88 8.83 -9.87 12.59
N ARG A 89 9.69 -10.49 11.77
CA ARG A 89 10.60 -11.60 12.15
C ARG A 89 11.35 -12.15 10.94
N SER A 90 12.56 -11.66 10.77
CA SER A 90 13.68 -12.43 10.20
C SER A 90 14.94 -11.85 10.82
N GLY A 91 15.27 -12.40 11.99
CA GLY A 91 16.66 -12.50 12.42
C GLY A 91 17.37 -13.56 11.60
#